data_AF-M0L4P0-F1
#
_entry.id   AF-M0L4P0-F1
#
_cell.length_a   1.000
_cell.length_b   1.000
_cell.length_c   1.000
_cell.angle_alpha   90.00
_cell.angle_beta   90.00
_cell.angle_gamma   90.00
#
_symmetry.space_group_name_H-M   'P 1'
#
loop_
_entity.id
_entity.type
_entity.pdbx_description
1 polymer ?
#
loop_
_entity_poly.entity_id
_entity_poly.type
_entity_poly.pdbx_seq_one_letter_code
_entity_poly.pdbx_strand_id
1 'polypeptide(L)'
;MSDDLAWPVTLSGVTETVVTTLGPNGLWNAAALGVFAGDPVTATTWGRTRTRGNFHRQGEGYVQFVDDPVAFTDAALSIDEYDDPVLESACAWARVEVQSMETGTEDGTEWEKWRLEPVESTIERTTVPTIDRGFGAVIEATVAASRLGVDSYDEQELRNRLQYVASVVERAGGPREKEALERVRTHTSW
;
A
#
# COMPACT_ATOMS: atom_id res chain seq x y z
N MET A 1 -11.30 -2.99 30.66
CA MET A 1 -11.58 -3.92 29.58
C MET A 1 -11.43 -3.09 28.34
N SER A 2 -10.35 -3.30 27.57
CA SER A 2 -10.25 -2.66 26.26
C SER A 2 -11.39 -3.24 25.44
N ASP A 3 -12.31 -2.41 24.96
CA ASP A 3 -13.10 -2.84 23.81
C ASP A 3 -12.05 -3.04 22.71
N ASP A 4 -11.78 -4.28 22.32
CA ASP A 4 -10.96 -4.56 21.15
C ASP A 4 -11.69 -3.91 19.96
N LEU A 5 -11.26 -2.71 19.60
CA LEU A 5 -11.83 -1.97 18.48
C LEU A 5 -11.59 -2.80 17.24
N ALA A 6 -12.67 -3.14 16.55
CA ALA A 6 -12.57 -3.99 15.38
C ALA A 6 -12.05 -3.19 14.16
N TRP A 7 -11.35 -3.90 13.28
CA TRP A 7 -11.08 -3.42 11.93
C TRP A 7 -12.40 -3.04 11.23
N PRO A 8 -12.44 -1.96 10.42
CA PRO A 8 -13.65 -1.53 9.72
C PRO A 8 -14.06 -2.47 8.59
N VAL A 9 -13.24 -3.48 8.30
CA VAL A 9 -13.47 -4.52 7.29
C VAL A 9 -13.06 -5.89 7.84
N THR A 10 -13.61 -6.95 7.25
CA THR A 10 -13.11 -8.31 7.48
C THR A 10 -11.81 -8.53 6.71
N LEU A 11 -10.69 -8.66 7.41
CA LEU A 11 -9.40 -9.00 6.80
C LEU A 11 -9.31 -10.49 6.46
N SER A 12 -8.76 -10.80 5.30
CA SER A 12 -8.49 -12.18 4.86
C SER A 12 -7.27 -12.20 3.95
N GLY A 13 -6.39 -13.19 4.13
CA GLY A 13 -5.14 -13.28 3.37
C GLY A 13 -4.30 -12.01 3.54
N VAL A 14 -3.90 -11.42 2.40
CA VAL A 14 -3.27 -10.09 2.36
C VAL A 14 -4.29 -9.10 1.80
N THR A 15 -4.55 -8.03 2.55
CA THR A 15 -5.34 -6.89 2.08
C THR A 15 -4.38 -5.78 1.68
N GLU A 16 -4.42 -5.38 0.41
CA GLU A 16 -3.62 -4.26 -0.08
C GLU A 16 -4.27 -2.94 0.37
N THR A 17 -3.49 -2.12 1.08
CA THR A 17 -3.96 -0.86 1.69
C THR A 17 -2.99 0.28 1.37
N VAL A 18 -3.44 1.50 1.64
CA VAL A 18 -2.53 2.65 1.75
C VAL A 18 -2.35 2.97 3.23
N VAL A 19 -1.10 3.04 3.68
CA VAL A 19 -0.76 3.50 5.03
C VAL A 19 -0.26 4.93 4.98
N THR A 20 -0.77 5.79 5.85
CA THR A 20 -0.18 7.11 6.10
C THR A 20 0.52 7.15 7.45
N THR A 21 1.69 7.77 7.49
CA THR A 21 2.50 7.88 8.71
C THR A 21 3.11 9.28 8.81
N LEU A 22 3.10 9.87 10.01
CA LEU A 22 3.56 11.23 10.22
C LEU A 22 5.09 11.34 10.14
N GLY A 23 5.55 12.10 9.14
CA GLY A 23 6.94 12.43 8.91
C GLY A 23 7.47 13.52 9.85
N PRO A 24 8.81 13.65 9.97
CA PRO A 24 9.43 14.69 10.80
C PRO A 24 9.25 16.11 10.26
N ASN A 25 8.83 16.25 8.99
CA ASN A 25 8.43 17.50 8.34
C ASN A 25 7.01 17.94 8.72
N GLY A 26 6.26 17.14 9.48
CA GLY A 26 4.86 17.43 9.82
C GLY A 26 3.86 17.02 8.73
N LEU A 27 4.31 16.35 7.66
CA LEU A 27 3.46 15.82 6.59
C LEU A 27 3.25 14.31 6.76
N TRP A 28 2.11 13.82 6.29
CA TRP A 28 1.75 12.42 6.30
C TRP A 28 2.24 11.74 5.02
N ASN A 29 3.24 10.86 5.15
CA ASN A 29 3.71 10.03 4.03
C ASN A 29 2.73 8.90 3.77
N ALA A 30 2.14 8.86 2.58
CA ALA A 30 1.37 7.72 2.07
C ALA A 30 2.30 6.65 1.46
N ALA A 31 1.99 5.38 1.69
CA ALA A 31 2.67 4.25 1.09
C ALA A 31 1.73 3.06 0.90
N ALA A 32 1.90 2.28 -0.17
CA ALA A 32 1.23 0.99 -0.27
C ALA A 32 1.75 0.04 0.85
N LEU A 33 0.83 -0.67 1.50
CA LEU A 33 1.15 -1.63 2.57
C LEU A 33 0.20 -2.83 2.52
N GLY A 34 0.78 -4.03 2.42
CA GLY A 34 0.03 -5.28 2.56
C GLY A 34 -0.23 -5.61 4.04
N VAL A 35 -1.51 -5.74 4.39
CA VAL A 35 -1.95 -6.12 5.75
C VAL A 35 -2.34 -7.59 5.76
N PHE A 36 -1.63 -8.38 6.55
CA PHE A 36 -1.81 -9.83 6.69
C PHE A 36 -2.79 -10.13 7.81
N ALA A 37 -3.90 -10.77 7.44
CA ALA A 37 -4.89 -11.26 8.40
C ALA A 37 -4.30 -12.38 9.29
N GLY A 38 -4.71 -12.40 10.55
CA GLY A 38 -4.23 -13.34 11.55
C GLY A 38 -4.47 -12.82 12.96
N ASP A 39 -3.98 -13.55 13.95
CA ASP A 39 -3.92 -13.09 15.34
C ASP A 39 -2.47 -13.22 15.84
N PRO A 40 -1.69 -12.11 15.86
CA PRO A 40 -2.09 -10.74 15.54
C PRO A 40 -2.17 -10.46 14.03
N VAL A 41 -2.83 -9.34 13.66
CA VAL A 41 -2.73 -8.74 12.32
C VAL A 41 -1.36 -8.10 12.14
N THR A 42 -0.73 -8.30 10.98
CA THR A 42 0.66 -7.86 10.75
C THR A 42 0.88 -7.20 9.40
N ALA A 43 1.97 -6.45 9.28
CA ALA A 43 2.48 -5.95 8.01
C ALA A 43 4.01 -5.99 8.00
N THR A 44 4.62 -6.00 6.81
CA THR A 44 6.08 -6.04 6.67
C THR A 44 6.57 -4.85 5.86
N THR A 45 7.53 -4.11 6.40
CA THR A 45 8.24 -3.05 5.69
C THR A 45 9.61 -3.55 5.22
N TRP A 46 10.00 -3.19 4.00
CA TRP A 46 11.24 -3.61 3.36
C TRP A 46 12.17 -2.43 3.16
N GLY A 47 13.46 -2.61 3.45
CA GLY A 47 14.48 -1.58 3.35
C GLY A 47 14.23 -0.39 4.28
N ARG A 48 14.92 0.72 3.99
CA ARG A 48 14.86 1.97 4.78
C ARG A 48 13.76 2.90 4.27
N THR A 49 12.50 2.47 4.39
CA THR A 49 11.35 3.28 3.96
C THR A 49 10.99 4.37 4.96
N ARG A 50 10.27 5.40 4.47
CA ARG A 50 9.68 6.44 5.31
C ARG A 50 8.70 5.87 6.32
N THR A 51 7.83 4.96 5.88
CA THR A 51 6.90 4.21 6.75
C THR A 51 7.63 3.52 7.90
N ARG A 52 8.68 2.74 7.63
CA ARG A 52 9.47 2.07 8.70
C ARG A 52 10.05 3.09 9.68
N GLY A 53 10.64 4.16 9.15
CA GLY A 53 11.21 5.22 9.99
C GLY A 53 10.17 5.98 10.82
N ASN A 54 8.97 6.19 10.28
CA ASN A 54 7.86 6.86 10.97
C ASN A 54 7.24 5.95 12.03
N PHE A 55 7.07 4.66 11.76
CA PHE A 55 6.62 3.67 12.75
C PHE A 55 7.54 3.63 13.97
N HIS A 56 8.86 3.59 13.77
CA HIS A 56 9.82 3.69 14.88
C HIS A 56 9.72 5.00 15.68
N ARG A 57 9.34 6.11 15.03
CA ARG A 57 9.26 7.42 15.68
C ARG A 57 7.94 7.65 16.43
N GLN A 58 6.83 7.31 15.79
CA GLN A 58 5.49 7.67 16.24
C GLN A 58 4.77 6.49 16.92
N GLY A 59 5.12 5.25 16.57
CA GLY A 59 4.42 4.06 17.07
C GLY A 59 2.98 3.94 16.55
N GLU A 60 2.59 4.74 15.55
CA GLU A 60 1.24 4.71 14.98
C GLU A 60 1.22 5.05 13.48
N GLY A 61 0.08 4.79 12.85
CA GLY A 61 -0.24 5.20 11.48
C GLY A 61 -1.73 4.99 11.17
N TYR A 62 -2.15 5.35 9.96
CA TYR A 62 -3.51 5.11 9.49
C TYR A 62 -3.48 4.12 8.33
N VAL A 63 -4.09 2.95 8.51
CA VAL A 63 -4.31 1.97 7.46
C VAL A 63 -5.63 2.30 6.76
N GLN A 64 -5.58 2.52 5.46
CA GLN A 64 -6.70 3.03 4.67
C GLN A 64 -7.05 2.07 3.54
N PHE A 65 -8.34 1.82 3.41
CA PHE A 65 -8.92 0.97 2.39
C PHE A 65 -9.40 1.86 1.25
N VAL A 66 -8.66 1.85 0.14
CA VAL A 66 -8.92 2.70 -1.04
C VAL A 66 -9.43 1.84 -2.19
N ASP A 67 -10.29 2.40 -3.04
CA ASP A 67 -10.71 1.81 -4.32
C ASP A 67 -10.25 2.65 -5.52
N ASP A 68 -9.34 3.60 -5.29
CA ASP A 68 -8.76 4.48 -6.30
C ASP A 68 -7.40 3.93 -6.78
N PRO A 69 -7.28 3.46 -8.03
CA PRO A 69 -6.02 2.93 -8.55
C PRO A 69 -4.93 4.01 -8.69
N VAL A 70 -5.27 5.29 -8.86
CA VAL A 70 -4.30 6.38 -8.97
C VAL A 70 -3.68 6.66 -7.61
N ALA A 71 -4.50 6.82 -6.56
CA ALA A 71 -4.02 7.03 -5.20
C ALA A 71 -3.14 5.86 -4.73
N PHE A 72 -3.53 4.61 -5.04
CA PHE A 72 -2.69 3.45 -4.72
C PHE A 72 -1.36 3.49 -5.49
N THR A 73 -1.37 3.86 -6.77
CA THR A 73 -0.16 3.92 -7.60
C THR A 73 0.82 5.00 -7.14
N ASP A 74 0.32 6.21 -6.84
CA ASP A 74 1.15 7.31 -6.35
C ASP A 74 1.77 6.95 -4.99
N ALA A 75 1.00 6.34 -4.08
CA ALA A 75 1.50 5.82 -2.81
C ALA A 75 2.50 4.67 -2.97
N ALA A 76 2.39 3.84 -4.02
CA ALA A 76 3.30 2.72 -4.23
C ALA A 76 4.65 3.12 -4.86
N LEU A 77 4.66 4.13 -5.73
CA LEU A 77 5.78 4.38 -6.65
C LEU A 77 6.43 5.77 -6.50
N SER A 78 5.88 6.65 -5.66
CA SER A 78 6.38 8.02 -5.53
C SER A 78 6.56 8.45 -4.07
N ILE A 79 7.08 9.66 -3.88
CA ILE A 79 7.00 10.33 -2.58
C ILE A 79 5.66 11.06 -2.57
N ASP A 80 4.71 10.53 -1.82
CA ASP A 80 3.35 11.05 -1.73
C ASP A 80 3.07 11.51 -0.29
N GLU A 81 2.89 12.83 -0.10
CA GLU A 81 2.81 13.47 1.21
C GLU A 81 1.60 14.42 1.31
N TYR A 82 0.88 14.36 2.44
CA TYR A 82 -0.36 15.10 2.68
C TYR A 82 -0.33 15.89 3.99
N ASP A 83 -1.18 16.92 4.10
CA ASP A 83 -1.38 17.67 5.34
C ASP A 83 -2.19 16.89 6.38
N ASP A 84 -3.12 16.05 5.92
CA ASP A 84 -4.03 15.25 6.75
C ASP A 84 -3.72 13.74 6.66
N PRO A 85 -3.99 12.97 7.73
CA PRO A 85 -3.71 11.53 7.74
C PRO A 85 -4.63 10.73 6.83
N VAL A 86 -5.90 11.11 6.67
CA VAL A 86 -6.90 10.36 5.92
C VAL A 86 -7.03 10.95 4.52
N LEU A 87 -6.84 10.11 3.50
CA LEU A 87 -6.91 10.50 2.10
C LEU A 87 -8.37 10.66 1.66
N GLU A 88 -8.64 11.61 0.77
CA GLU A 88 -9.98 11.78 0.16
C GLU A 88 -10.49 10.50 -0.53
N SER A 89 -9.59 9.63 -0.99
CA SER A 89 -9.91 8.38 -1.65
C SER A 89 -10.30 7.24 -0.70
N ALA A 90 -10.10 7.40 0.62
CA ALA A 90 -10.39 6.36 1.60
C ALA A 90 -11.88 6.00 1.65
N CYS A 91 -12.19 4.71 1.51
CA CYS A 91 -13.53 4.16 1.78
C CYS A 91 -13.73 3.90 3.26
N ALA A 92 -12.66 3.50 3.94
CA ALA A 92 -12.59 3.27 5.37
C ALA A 92 -11.14 3.40 5.84
N TRP A 93 -10.94 3.60 7.13
CA TRP A 93 -9.61 3.67 7.72
C TRP A 93 -9.61 3.14 9.16
N ALA A 94 -8.44 2.72 9.62
CA ALA A 94 -8.14 2.43 11.00
C ALA A 94 -6.86 3.14 11.41
N ARG A 95 -6.90 3.92 12.49
CA ARG A 95 -5.68 4.36 13.17
C ARG A 95 -5.17 3.18 13.99
N VAL A 96 -3.92 2.84 13.79
CA VAL A 96 -3.29 1.66 14.39
C VAL A 96 -2.12 2.09 15.25
N GLU A 97 -2.00 1.49 16.43
CA GLU A 97 -0.72 1.39 17.12
C GLU A 97 0.09 0.25 16.50
N VAL A 98 1.41 0.45 16.39
CA VAL A 98 2.30 -0.53 15.77
C VAL A 98 3.42 -0.95 16.71
N GLN A 99 3.73 -2.25 16.68
CA GLN A 99 4.81 -2.81 17.47
C GLN A 99 5.70 -3.69 16.59
N SER A 100 7.00 -3.43 16.61
CA SER A 100 7.99 -4.32 15.97
C SER A 100 7.96 -5.70 16.62
N MET A 101 7.84 -6.74 15.80
CA MET A 101 7.80 -8.13 16.23
C MET A 101 9.08 -8.88 15.88
N GLU A 102 9.57 -8.69 14.66
CA GLU A 102 10.65 -9.46 14.09
C GLU A 102 11.36 -8.64 13.01
N THR A 103 12.68 -8.82 12.92
CA THR A 103 13.52 -8.18 11.91
C THR A 103 14.41 -9.22 11.25
N GLY A 104 14.68 -9.06 9.97
CA GLY A 104 15.57 -9.96 9.23
C GLY A 104 16.20 -9.31 8.01
N THR A 105 16.84 -10.14 7.19
CA THR A 105 17.41 -9.74 5.91
C THR A 105 17.16 -10.85 4.89
N GLU A 106 16.67 -10.48 3.72
CA GLU A 106 16.44 -11.38 2.59
C GLU A 106 17.00 -10.72 1.34
N ASP A 107 17.84 -11.46 0.60
CA ASP A 107 18.55 -10.96 -0.59
C ASP A 107 19.23 -9.59 -0.40
N GLY A 108 19.83 -9.40 0.79
CA GLY A 108 20.51 -8.15 1.17
C GLY A 108 19.58 -6.99 1.56
N THR A 109 18.27 -7.19 1.53
CA THR A 109 17.27 -6.20 1.95
C THR A 109 16.81 -6.48 3.37
N GLU A 110 17.03 -5.53 4.27
CA GLU A 110 16.47 -5.59 5.63
C GLU A 110 14.93 -5.57 5.57
N TRP A 111 14.28 -6.36 6.40
CA TRP A 111 12.84 -6.28 6.59
C TRP A 111 12.49 -6.23 8.07
N GLU A 112 11.31 -5.68 8.36
CA GLU A 112 10.77 -5.62 9.70
C GLU A 112 9.27 -5.89 9.66
N LYS A 113 8.84 -6.82 10.52
CA LYS A 113 7.45 -7.23 10.68
C LYS A 113 6.85 -6.53 11.88
N TRP A 114 5.68 -5.95 11.66
CA TRP A 114 4.95 -5.13 12.60
C TRP A 114 3.64 -5.80 12.98
N ARG A 115 3.30 -5.81 14.26
CA ARG A 115 1.93 -5.96 14.74
C ARG A 115 1.19 -4.65 14.49
N LEU A 116 -0.06 -4.75 14.04
CA LEU A 116 -0.97 -3.61 13.88
C LEU A 116 -2.18 -3.81 14.79
N GLU A 117 -2.41 -2.88 15.70
CA GLU A 117 -3.54 -2.91 16.63
C GLU A 117 -4.45 -1.69 16.39
N PRO A 118 -5.67 -1.88 15.86
CA PRO A 118 -6.59 -0.78 15.63
C PRO A 118 -7.04 -0.15 16.96
N VAL A 119 -6.86 1.16 17.07
CA VAL A 119 -7.26 1.96 18.25
C VAL A 119 -8.36 2.96 17.93
N GLU A 120 -8.71 3.10 16.65
CA GLU A 120 -9.83 3.90 16.15
C GLU A 120 -10.12 3.48 14.70
N SER A 121 -11.38 3.46 14.29
CA SER A 121 -11.73 3.14 12.90
C SER A 121 -13.00 3.85 12.46
N THR A 122 -13.13 4.10 11.15
CA THR A 122 -14.32 4.71 10.54
C THR A 122 -14.52 4.17 9.12
N ILE A 123 -15.78 4.02 8.74
CA ILE A 123 -16.20 3.77 7.35
C ILE A 123 -16.73 5.09 6.79
N GLU A 124 -16.03 5.65 5.82
CA GLU A 124 -16.42 6.90 5.14
C GLU A 124 -17.49 6.65 4.09
N ARG A 125 -17.34 5.56 3.32
CA ARG A 125 -18.29 5.14 2.28
C ARG A 125 -18.25 3.65 2.03
N THR A 126 -19.38 3.12 1.59
CA THR A 126 -19.53 1.72 1.15
C THR A 126 -19.80 1.66 -0.34
N THR A 127 -19.13 0.77 -1.05
CA THR A 127 -19.36 0.49 -2.48
C THR A 127 -19.74 -0.98 -2.70
N VAL A 128 -20.46 -1.26 -3.77
CA VAL A 128 -20.72 -2.64 -4.21
C VAL A 128 -19.57 -3.07 -5.11
N PRO A 129 -18.79 -4.11 -4.75
CA PRO A 129 -17.62 -4.48 -5.54
C PRO A 129 -18.04 -5.04 -6.91
N THR A 130 -17.38 -4.56 -7.96
CA THR A 130 -17.41 -5.17 -9.29
C THR A 130 -16.05 -5.80 -9.57
N ILE A 131 -16.03 -6.90 -10.34
CA ILE A 131 -14.75 -7.49 -10.76
C ILE A 131 -14.14 -6.61 -11.85
N ASP A 132 -13.04 -5.96 -11.54
CA ASP A 132 -12.29 -5.10 -12.47
C ASP A 132 -10.88 -5.67 -12.71
N ARG A 133 -10.66 -6.19 -13.91
CA ARG A 133 -9.35 -6.71 -14.32
C ARG A 133 -8.33 -5.60 -14.58
N GLY A 134 -8.77 -4.40 -14.96
CA GLY A 134 -7.92 -3.23 -15.12
C GLY A 134 -7.36 -2.79 -13.77
N PHE A 135 -8.20 -2.71 -12.74
CA PHE A 135 -7.75 -2.39 -11.38
C PHE A 135 -6.73 -3.42 -10.88
N GLY A 136 -7.05 -4.71 -10.96
CA GLY A 136 -6.11 -5.77 -10.58
C GLY A 136 -4.78 -5.71 -11.37
N ALA A 137 -4.84 -5.36 -12.66
CA ALA A 137 -3.64 -5.19 -13.48
C ALA A 137 -2.80 -3.96 -13.07
N VAL A 138 -3.42 -2.86 -12.62
CA VAL A 138 -2.69 -1.71 -12.07
C VAL A 138 -1.95 -2.09 -10.79
N ILE A 139 -2.60 -2.80 -9.85
CA ILE A 139 -1.93 -3.24 -8.61
C ILE A 139 -0.71 -4.10 -8.95
N GLU A 140 -0.86 -5.06 -9.86
CA GLU A 140 0.23 -5.90 -10.35
C GLU A 140 1.35 -5.09 -11.04
N ALA A 141 1.00 -4.02 -11.75
CA ALA A 141 1.96 -3.12 -12.35
C ALA A 141 2.81 -2.41 -11.29
N THR A 142 2.20 -1.93 -10.20
CA THR A 142 2.97 -1.28 -9.11
C THR A 142 3.98 -2.23 -8.46
N VAL A 143 3.61 -3.50 -8.25
CA VAL A 143 4.52 -4.52 -7.72
C VAL A 143 5.70 -4.76 -8.67
N ALA A 144 5.43 -4.93 -9.97
CA ALA A 144 6.50 -5.15 -10.94
C ALA A 144 7.39 -3.91 -11.11
N ALA A 145 6.79 -2.72 -11.16
CA ALA A 145 7.48 -1.46 -11.38
C ALA A 145 8.38 -1.07 -10.20
N SER A 146 7.92 -1.28 -8.96
CA SER A 146 8.72 -1.02 -7.73
C SER A 146 9.99 -1.88 -7.61
N ARG A 147 10.07 -2.99 -8.38
CA ARG A 147 11.20 -3.92 -8.41
C ARG A 147 12.17 -3.69 -9.56
N LEU A 148 11.87 -2.77 -10.48
CA LEU A 148 12.79 -2.43 -11.57
C LEU A 148 14.09 -1.83 -10.99
N GLY A 149 15.23 -2.29 -11.52
CA GLY A 149 16.55 -1.86 -11.05
C GLY A 149 16.99 -2.45 -9.70
N VAL A 150 16.26 -3.42 -9.14
CA VAL A 150 16.67 -4.18 -7.96
C VAL A 150 17.36 -5.47 -8.39
N ASP A 151 18.64 -5.63 -8.01
CA ASP A 151 19.55 -6.67 -8.52
C ASP A 151 19.04 -8.11 -8.36
N SER A 152 18.18 -8.39 -7.37
CA SER A 152 17.65 -9.73 -7.12
C SER A 152 16.53 -10.16 -8.08
N TYR A 153 15.99 -9.24 -8.89
CA TYR A 153 14.90 -9.53 -9.82
C TYR A 153 15.34 -9.50 -11.29
N ASP A 154 14.76 -10.38 -12.11
CA ASP A 154 14.98 -10.39 -13.56
C ASP A 154 14.26 -9.20 -14.22
N GLU A 155 15.04 -8.21 -14.69
CA GLU A 155 14.49 -7.01 -15.31
C GLU A 155 13.67 -7.31 -16.58
N GLN A 156 14.06 -8.29 -17.38
CA GLN A 156 13.34 -8.62 -18.61
C GLN A 156 11.99 -9.26 -18.28
N GLU A 157 11.94 -10.13 -17.26
CA GLU A 157 10.69 -10.70 -16.76
C GLU A 157 9.74 -9.61 -16.24
N LEU A 158 10.24 -8.68 -15.44
CA LEU A 158 9.45 -7.55 -14.92
C LEU A 158 8.89 -6.68 -16.05
N ARG A 159 9.71 -6.32 -17.04
CA ARG A 159 9.26 -5.54 -18.22
C ARG A 159 8.21 -6.29 -19.04
N ASN A 160 8.36 -7.59 -19.22
CA ASN A 160 7.37 -8.43 -19.91
C ASN A 160 6.03 -8.47 -19.13
N ARG A 161 6.09 -8.60 -17.80
CA ARG A 161 4.90 -8.54 -16.93
C ARG A 161 4.22 -7.19 -17.04
N LEU A 162 4.97 -6.08 -17.02
CA LEU A 162 4.44 -4.73 -17.17
C LEU A 162 3.74 -4.54 -18.52
N GLN A 163 4.31 -5.05 -19.62
CA GLN A 163 3.65 -5.04 -20.93
C GLN A 163 2.34 -5.84 -20.94
N TYR A 164 2.34 -7.01 -20.31
CA TYR A 164 1.13 -7.82 -20.19
C TYR A 164 0.03 -7.10 -19.43
N VAL A 165 0.32 -6.60 -18.22
CA VAL A 165 -0.70 -5.89 -17.41
C VAL A 165 -1.17 -4.61 -18.09
N ALA A 166 -0.29 -3.89 -18.80
CA ALA A 166 -0.67 -2.73 -19.62
C ALA A 166 -1.73 -3.09 -20.67
N SER A 167 -1.58 -4.22 -21.36
CA SER A 167 -2.57 -4.70 -22.33
C SER A 167 -3.92 -5.06 -21.67
N VAL A 168 -3.90 -5.51 -20.41
CA VAL A 168 -5.12 -5.78 -19.64
C VAL A 168 -5.81 -4.46 -19.28
N VAL A 169 -5.07 -3.46 -18.81
CA VAL A 169 -5.61 -2.12 -18.51
C VAL A 169 -6.19 -1.46 -19.76
N GLU A 170 -5.50 -1.55 -20.91
CA GLU A 170 -6.01 -1.00 -22.17
C GLU A 170 -7.37 -1.58 -22.54
N ARG A 171 -7.52 -2.90 -22.39
CA ARG A 171 -8.73 -3.64 -22.77
C ARG A 171 -9.86 -3.55 -21.76
N ALA A 172 -9.55 -3.58 -20.47
CA ALA A 172 -10.54 -3.76 -19.39
C ALA A 172 -10.69 -2.53 -18.48
N GLY A 173 -9.67 -1.67 -18.40
CA GLY A 173 -9.65 -0.52 -17.50
C GLY A 173 -10.51 0.64 -18.00
N GLY A 174 -11.10 1.35 -17.03
CA GLY A 174 -11.75 2.63 -17.25
C GLY A 174 -10.74 3.79 -17.30
N PRO A 175 -11.23 5.04 -17.25
CA PRO A 175 -10.36 6.22 -17.27
C PRO A 175 -9.34 6.25 -16.12
N ARG A 176 -9.72 5.81 -14.92
CA ARG A 176 -8.89 5.86 -13.72
C ARG A 176 -7.77 4.82 -13.73
N GLU A 177 -8.04 3.61 -14.19
CA GLU A 177 -7.01 2.57 -14.34
C GLU A 177 -6.00 2.97 -15.42
N LYS A 178 -6.47 3.59 -16.51
CA LYS A 178 -5.60 4.11 -17.56
C LYS A 178 -4.72 5.25 -17.05
N GLU A 179 -5.29 6.19 -16.29
CA GLU A 179 -4.51 7.24 -15.64
C GLU A 179 -3.47 6.66 -14.68
N ALA A 180 -3.84 5.67 -13.86
CA ALA A 180 -2.92 5.00 -12.96
C ALA A 180 -1.78 4.31 -13.72
N LEU A 181 -2.05 3.70 -14.87
CA LEU A 181 -0.99 3.15 -15.72
C LEU A 181 -0.04 4.22 -16.25
N GLU A 182 -0.54 5.41 -16.61
CA GLU A 182 0.33 6.54 -16.97
C GLU A 182 1.16 7.04 -15.77
N ARG A 183 0.62 6.98 -14.54
CA ARG A 183 1.40 7.25 -13.32
C ARG A 183 2.53 6.25 -13.14
N VAL A 184 2.28 4.95 -13.36
CA VAL A 184 3.33 3.92 -13.32
C VAL A 184 4.48 4.27 -14.28
N ARG A 185 4.16 4.65 -15.53
CA ARG A 185 5.17 5.08 -16.53
C ARG A 185 5.89 6.36 -16.13
N THR A 186 5.20 7.28 -15.46
CA THR A 186 5.78 8.55 -15.02
C THR A 186 6.80 8.35 -13.90
N HIS A 187 6.48 7.46 -12.95
CA HIS A 187 7.29 7.24 -11.75
C HIS A 187 8.43 6.24 -11.96
N THR A 188 8.45 5.52 -13.08
CA THR A 188 9.44 4.45 -13.32
C THR A 188 10.07 4.54 -14.71
N SER A 189 11.15 3.80 -14.93
CA SER A 189 11.86 3.75 -16.21
C SER A 189 11.26 2.75 -17.21
N TRP A 190 9.95 2.51 -17.14
CA TRP A 190 9.22 1.59 -18.00
C TRP A 190 8.32 2.31 -18.99
#